data_AF-A0A2S4XR45-F1
#
_entry.id   AF-A0A2S4XR45-F1
#
_cell.length_a   1.000
_cell.length_b   1.000
_cell.length_c   1.000
_cell.angle_alpha   90.00
_cell.angle_beta   90.00
_cell.angle_gamma   90.00
#
_symmetry.space_group_name_H-M   'P 1'
#
loop_
_entity.id
_entity.type
_entity.pdbx_description
1 polymer ?
#
loop_
_entity_poly.entity_id
_entity_poly.type
_entity_poly.pdbx_seq_one_letter_code
_entity_poly.pdbx_strand_id
1 'polypeptide(L)'
;MKTKTARSRFLKGAASAAALSAGLLIAAPSAHATSSSGTWNIPGGNKMSVNAWHCGAFVNACDWKASTKMTGSNPKKAQWIKNVADLQAHGISVSIKISKNPEASLTMVSKSLGRVTWKNTKTWISDTSGQMRPSKLTTYVSTKSCGSAQLTSKIKFSTKCVYAGAA
;
A
#
# COMPACT_ATOMS: atom_id res chain seq x y z
N MET A 1 19.30 -49.59 -22.23
CA MET A 1 17.85 -49.41 -22.35
C MET A 1 17.19 -50.41 -21.40
N LYS A 2 16.29 -49.95 -20.49
CA LYS A 2 15.49 -50.74 -19.50
C LYS A 2 16.27 -51.39 -18.34
N THR A 3 15.90 -51.39 -17.05
CA THR A 3 14.94 -50.66 -16.19
C THR A 3 15.14 -51.18 -14.75
N LYS A 4 14.65 -50.43 -13.73
CA LYS A 4 14.16 -50.93 -12.41
C LYS A 4 15.22 -51.43 -11.41
N THR A 5 15.09 -51.33 -10.08
CA THR A 5 14.11 -50.75 -9.15
C THR A 5 14.76 -50.79 -7.76
N ALA A 6 14.40 -49.79 -6.96
CA ALA A 6 14.51 -49.62 -5.51
C ALA A 6 14.96 -50.79 -4.61
N ARG A 7 15.68 -50.43 -3.53
CA ARG A 7 15.47 -51.05 -2.22
C ARG A 7 15.89 -50.13 -1.08
N SER A 8 14.89 -49.49 -0.47
CA SER A 8 14.98 -48.89 0.85
C SER A 8 15.20 -49.98 1.89
N ARG A 9 16.21 -49.82 2.75
CA ARG A 9 16.36 -50.59 4.01
C ARG A 9 16.53 -49.64 5.18
N PHE A 10 15.41 -49.43 5.86
CA PHE A 10 15.22 -49.42 7.30
C PHE A 10 16.43 -49.54 8.25
N LEU A 11 16.42 -48.62 9.23
CA LEU A 11 16.47 -48.80 10.69
C LEU A 11 17.74 -48.41 11.47
N LYS A 12 17.45 -47.56 12.47
CA LYS A 12 17.94 -47.55 13.86
C LYS A 12 19.30 -46.89 14.15
N GLY A 13 19.20 -45.64 14.62
CA GLY A 13 19.35 -45.41 16.06
C GLY A 13 20.64 -44.76 16.55
N ALA A 14 20.44 -43.96 17.61
CA ALA A 14 21.40 -43.48 18.61
C ALA A 14 22.21 -42.22 18.31
N ALA A 15 21.67 -41.12 18.83
CA ALA A 15 22.23 -40.29 19.90
C ALA A 15 23.41 -39.34 19.62
N SER A 16 23.28 -38.19 20.29
CA SER A 16 24.33 -37.27 20.74
C SER A 16 24.68 -36.13 19.79
N ALA A 17 24.07 -34.97 20.03
CA ALA A 17 24.75 -33.87 20.72
C ALA A 17 23.88 -32.61 20.63
N ALA A 18 23.38 -32.16 21.79
CA ALA A 18 22.92 -30.80 21.96
C ALA A 18 24.11 -29.86 21.76
N ALA A 19 24.20 -29.24 20.59
CA ALA A 19 24.96 -28.01 20.42
C ALA A 19 23.97 -26.86 20.45
N LEU A 20 23.79 -26.29 21.65
CA LEU A 20 23.22 -24.97 21.87
C LEU A 20 24.16 -23.93 21.24
N SER A 21 24.14 -23.85 19.91
CA SER A 21 24.66 -22.68 19.22
C SER A 21 23.52 -21.68 19.24
N ALA A 22 23.54 -20.81 20.26
CA ALA A 22 22.79 -19.56 20.29
C ALA A 22 23.28 -18.67 19.15
N GLY A 23 22.93 -19.04 17.93
CA GLY A 23 22.95 -18.15 16.79
C GLY A 23 21.88 -17.13 17.08
N LEU A 24 22.32 -15.93 17.45
CA LEU A 24 21.49 -14.74 17.46
C LEU A 24 20.85 -14.67 16.06
N LEU A 25 19.62 -15.17 15.94
CA LEU A 25 18.77 -14.88 14.82
C LEU A 25 18.52 -13.38 14.94
N ILE A 26 19.39 -12.60 14.32
CA ILE A 26 19.04 -11.26 13.89
C ILE A 26 17.91 -11.52 12.90
N ALA A 27 16.68 -11.59 13.43
CA ALA A 27 15.50 -11.48 12.62
C ALA A 27 15.68 -10.15 11.89
N ALA A 28 16.07 -10.22 10.62
CA ALA A 28 16.03 -9.07 9.74
C ALA A 28 14.64 -8.48 9.98
N PRO A 29 14.52 -7.20 10.37
CA PRO A 29 13.21 -6.62 10.58
C PRO A 29 12.48 -6.88 9.27
N SER A 30 11.42 -7.69 9.32
CA SER A 30 10.55 -7.84 8.17
C SER A 30 10.27 -6.42 7.72
N ALA A 31 10.40 -6.15 6.42
CA ALA A 31 9.94 -4.89 5.85
C ALA A 31 8.41 -4.87 6.01
N HIS A 32 7.95 -4.68 7.25
CA HIS A 32 6.57 -4.51 7.60
C HIS A 32 6.17 -3.27 6.82
N ALA A 33 5.14 -3.40 6.01
CA ALA A 33 4.53 -2.29 5.34
C ALA A 33 3.10 -2.21 5.84
N THR A 34 2.63 -1.00 6.05
CA THR A 34 1.25 -0.80 6.50
C THR A 34 0.41 -0.52 5.27
N SER A 35 -0.68 -1.25 5.14
CA SER A 35 -1.55 -1.13 3.97
C SER A 35 -3.00 -1.37 4.31
N SER A 36 -3.88 -0.81 3.49
CA SER A 36 -5.31 -1.02 3.55
C SER A 36 -5.90 -0.91 2.16
N SER A 37 -6.87 -1.77 1.87
CA SER A 37 -7.54 -1.82 0.59
C SER A 37 -9.04 -2.03 0.78
N GLY A 38 -9.80 -1.56 -0.20
CA GLY A 38 -11.24 -1.73 -0.25
C GLY A 38 -11.66 -1.91 -1.68
N THR A 39 -12.59 -2.84 -1.92
CA THR A 39 -13.10 -3.15 -3.24
C THR A 39 -14.62 -3.12 -3.22
N TRP A 40 -15.22 -2.45 -4.21
CA TRP A 40 -16.66 -2.29 -4.35
C TRP A 40 -17.09 -2.69 -5.75
N ASN A 41 -18.18 -3.47 -5.82
CA ASN A 41 -18.84 -3.74 -7.09
C ASN A 41 -19.57 -2.47 -7.55
N ILE A 42 -19.50 -2.20 -8.85
CA ILE A 42 -20.23 -1.10 -9.48
C ILE A 42 -20.93 -1.63 -10.75
N PRO A 43 -21.96 -0.93 -11.25
CA PRO A 43 -22.69 -1.36 -12.44
C PRO A 43 -21.80 -1.64 -13.65
N GLY A 44 -22.26 -2.54 -14.52
CA GLY A 44 -21.51 -2.97 -15.71
C GLY A 44 -20.46 -4.05 -15.44
N GLY A 45 -20.54 -4.73 -14.29
CA GLY A 45 -19.62 -5.81 -13.94
C GLY A 45 -18.20 -5.33 -13.58
N ASN A 46 -18.03 -4.04 -13.31
CA ASN A 46 -16.75 -3.48 -12.91
C ASN A 46 -16.59 -3.49 -11.39
N LYS A 47 -15.34 -3.40 -10.94
CA LYS A 47 -14.98 -3.22 -9.54
C LYS A 47 -14.10 -1.99 -9.38
N MET A 48 -14.37 -1.21 -8.34
CA MET A 48 -13.50 -0.13 -7.91
C MET A 48 -12.68 -0.60 -6.73
N SER A 49 -11.36 -0.43 -6.79
CA SER A 49 -10.44 -0.73 -5.71
C SER A 49 -9.70 0.53 -5.28
N VAL A 50 -9.72 0.82 -3.99
CA VAL A 50 -8.96 1.92 -3.39
C VAL A 50 -7.92 1.31 -2.47
N ASN A 51 -6.68 1.75 -2.59
CA ASN A 51 -5.55 1.22 -1.83
C ASN A 51 -4.77 2.36 -1.18
N ALA A 52 -4.29 2.12 0.03
CA ALA A 52 -3.32 2.92 0.75
C ALA A 52 -2.18 2.01 1.20
N TRP A 53 -0.95 2.49 1.08
CA TRP A 53 0.24 1.79 1.50
C TRP A 53 1.31 2.79 1.92
N HIS A 54 2.07 2.44 2.94
CA HIS A 54 3.34 3.08 3.27
C HIS A 54 4.30 2.08 3.90
N CYS A 55 5.58 2.42 3.93
CA CYS A 55 6.57 1.66 4.68
C CYS A 55 6.14 1.53 6.16
N GLY A 56 6.42 0.41 6.81
CA GLY A 56 6.06 0.21 8.23
C GLY A 56 7.16 0.63 9.20
N ALA A 57 8.39 0.89 8.71
CA ALA A 57 9.46 1.47 9.50
C ALA A 57 10.24 2.50 8.67
N PHE A 58 10.62 3.61 9.30
CA PHE A 58 11.41 4.68 8.69
C PHE A 58 12.32 5.32 9.73
N VAL A 59 13.51 5.74 9.30
CA VAL A 59 14.39 6.60 10.12
C VAL A 59 14.23 8.05 9.69
N ASN A 60 14.27 8.32 8.39
CA ASN A 60 14.23 9.69 7.83
C ASN A 60 13.21 9.87 6.69
N ALA A 61 12.82 8.77 6.04
CA ALA A 61 11.94 8.79 4.89
C ALA A 61 11.13 7.49 4.87
N CYS A 62 9.88 7.60 4.46
CA CYS A 62 8.97 6.49 4.27
C CYS A 62 8.36 6.58 2.88
N ASP A 63 8.53 5.54 2.07
CA ASP A 63 7.83 5.45 0.80
C ASP A 63 6.34 5.26 1.04
N TRP A 64 5.52 5.84 0.17
CA TRP A 64 4.07 5.71 0.22
C TRP A 64 3.48 5.54 -1.18
N LYS A 65 2.33 4.87 -1.22
CA LYS A 65 1.54 4.64 -2.43
C LYS A 65 0.06 4.74 -2.09
N ALA A 66 -0.70 5.40 -2.94
CA ALA A 66 -2.15 5.45 -2.87
C ALA A 66 -2.71 5.24 -4.27
N SER A 67 -3.84 4.57 -4.37
CA SER A 67 -4.37 4.16 -5.66
C SER A 67 -5.89 4.11 -5.67
N THR A 68 -6.46 4.45 -6.81
CA THR A 68 -7.84 4.15 -7.17
C THR A 68 -7.85 3.51 -8.55
N LYS A 69 -8.27 2.25 -8.60
CA LYS A 69 -8.29 1.41 -9.80
C LYS A 69 -9.69 0.94 -10.10
N MET A 70 -10.01 0.86 -11.38
CA MET A 70 -11.18 0.21 -11.90
C MET A 70 -10.74 -1.05 -12.66
N THR A 71 -11.40 -2.16 -12.41
CA THR A 71 -11.24 -3.39 -13.19
C THR A 71 -12.57 -3.81 -13.77
N GLY A 72 -12.56 -4.45 -14.93
CA GLY A 72 -13.76 -4.88 -15.65
C GLY A 72 -13.73 -4.48 -17.13
N SER A 73 -14.84 -4.71 -17.82
CA SER A 73 -14.91 -4.60 -19.29
C SER A 73 -15.91 -3.57 -19.80
N ASN A 74 -16.85 -3.08 -19.00
CA ASN A 74 -17.94 -2.23 -19.50
C ASN A 74 -18.31 -1.06 -18.57
N PRO A 75 -17.73 0.13 -18.73
CA PRO A 75 -16.65 0.48 -19.66
C PRO A 75 -15.26 0.05 -19.14
N LYS A 76 -14.32 -0.25 -20.04
CA LYS A 76 -12.90 -0.54 -19.69
C LYS A 76 -12.16 0.66 -19.08
N LYS A 77 -12.62 1.87 -19.36
CA LYS A 77 -12.02 3.14 -18.90
C LYS A 77 -13.12 4.04 -18.37
N ALA A 78 -12.82 4.75 -17.29
CA ALA A 78 -13.70 5.78 -16.77
C ALA A 78 -13.48 7.11 -17.54
N GLN A 79 -14.50 7.97 -17.54
CA GLN A 79 -14.34 9.36 -18.01
C GLN A 79 -13.28 10.08 -17.17
N TRP A 80 -13.32 9.86 -15.86
CA TRP A 80 -12.24 10.22 -14.96
C TRP A 80 -12.20 9.32 -13.73
N ILE A 81 -11.00 9.13 -13.18
CA ILE A 81 -10.75 8.53 -11.87
C ILE A 81 -9.88 9.50 -11.09
N LYS A 82 -10.23 9.69 -9.81
CA LYS A 82 -9.51 10.58 -8.90
C LYS A 82 -9.10 9.82 -7.65
N ASN A 83 -7.84 9.99 -7.28
CA ASN A 83 -7.31 9.59 -5.98
C ASN A 83 -6.90 10.84 -5.18
N VAL A 84 -7.25 10.83 -3.90
CA VAL A 84 -6.79 11.81 -2.90
C VAL A 84 -6.11 11.04 -1.79
N ALA A 85 -4.83 11.33 -1.55
CA ALA A 85 -4.04 10.74 -0.49
C ALA A 85 -3.74 11.79 0.58
N ASP A 86 -4.19 11.54 1.81
CA ASP A 86 -3.81 12.34 2.98
C ASP A 86 -2.68 11.60 3.71
N LEU A 87 -1.54 12.26 3.85
CA LEU A 87 -0.31 11.74 4.45
C LEU A 87 -0.02 12.53 5.71
N GLN A 88 0.02 11.85 6.85
CA GLN A 88 0.11 12.50 8.15
C GLN A 88 1.25 11.93 8.99
N ALA A 89 1.97 12.81 9.66
CA ALA A 89 2.89 12.49 10.75
C ALA A 89 2.20 12.75 12.09
N HIS A 90 2.33 11.81 13.02
CA HIS A 90 1.73 11.87 14.35
C HIS A 90 2.81 11.91 15.42
N GLY A 91 2.64 12.81 16.40
CA GLY A 91 3.58 13.04 17.48
C GLY A 91 3.50 14.47 18.00
N ILE A 92 4.36 14.80 18.97
CA ILE A 92 4.38 16.12 19.60
C ILE A 92 5.18 17.09 18.71
N SER A 93 4.55 18.18 18.27
CA SER A 93 5.19 19.26 17.49
C SER A 93 5.91 18.77 16.23
N VAL A 94 5.32 17.79 15.53
CA VAL A 94 5.91 17.15 14.35
C VAL A 94 5.65 17.91 13.06
N SER A 95 6.46 17.62 12.05
CA SER A 95 6.26 18.10 10.69
C SER A 95 6.54 17.01 9.65
N ILE A 96 6.05 17.20 8.44
CA ILE A 96 6.21 16.26 7.34
C ILE A 96 6.55 16.99 6.04
N LYS A 97 7.54 16.48 5.30
CA LYS A 97 7.77 16.86 3.91
C LYS A 97 7.31 15.72 3.01
N ILE A 98 6.64 16.04 1.90
CA ILE A 98 6.06 15.04 1.00
C ILE A 98 6.58 15.28 -0.41
N SER A 99 7.06 14.22 -1.06
CA SER A 99 7.22 14.15 -2.51
C SER A 99 6.08 13.34 -3.11
N LYS A 100 5.83 13.58 -4.40
CA LYS A 100 4.75 12.99 -5.19
C LYS A 100 5.23 12.75 -6.63
N ASN A 101 4.48 11.96 -7.38
CA ASN A 101 4.56 11.92 -8.84
C ASN A 101 4.27 13.31 -9.47
N PRO A 102 4.89 13.65 -10.62
CA PRO A 102 4.79 14.98 -11.22
C PRO A 102 3.36 15.40 -11.57
N GLU A 103 2.53 14.47 -12.03
CA GLU A 103 1.14 14.68 -12.46
C GLU A 103 0.14 14.92 -11.32
N ALA A 104 0.51 14.57 -10.09
CA ALA A 104 -0.33 14.86 -8.93
C ALA A 104 -0.13 16.31 -8.44
N SER A 105 -1.06 16.82 -7.65
CA SER A 105 -0.94 18.09 -6.92
C SER A 105 -0.68 17.80 -5.44
N LEU A 106 0.09 18.64 -4.76
CA LEU A 106 0.35 18.54 -3.31
C LEU A 106 -0.07 19.84 -2.64
N THR A 107 -0.87 19.72 -1.58
CA THR A 107 -1.25 20.84 -0.70
C THR A 107 -0.91 20.46 0.74
N MET A 108 -0.08 21.26 1.41
CA MET A 108 0.14 21.10 2.85
C MET A 108 -1.06 21.68 3.60
N VAL A 109 -1.81 20.84 4.30
CA VAL A 109 -2.99 21.25 5.10
C VAL A 109 -2.56 21.75 6.47
N SER A 110 -1.50 21.17 7.03
CA SER A 110 -0.82 21.65 8.23
C SER A 110 0.68 21.33 8.15
N LYS A 111 1.44 21.61 9.21
CA LYS A 111 2.85 21.20 9.29
C LYS A 111 3.03 19.69 9.23
N SER A 112 2.05 18.92 9.70
CA SER A 112 2.12 17.46 9.84
C SER A 112 1.18 16.69 8.91
N LEU A 113 0.39 17.38 8.08
CA LEU A 113 -0.57 16.78 7.16
C LEU A 113 -0.43 17.39 5.77
N GLY A 114 -0.20 16.55 4.76
CA GLY A 114 -0.27 16.94 3.36
C GLY A 114 -1.27 16.10 2.57
N ARG A 115 -1.90 16.72 1.58
CA ARG A 115 -2.88 16.13 0.68
C ARG A 115 -2.31 16.08 -0.72
N VAL A 116 -2.15 14.88 -1.25
CA VAL A 116 -1.79 14.64 -2.65
C VAL A 116 -3.05 14.30 -3.42
N THR A 117 -3.31 14.99 -4.53
CA THR A 117 -4.50 14.77 -5.36
C THR A 117 -4.11 14.56 -6.80
N TRP A 118 -4.60 13.48 -7.41
CA TRP A 118 -4.50 13.26 -8.84
C TRP A 118 -5.86 12.88 -9.41
N LYS A 119 -6.25 13.54 -10.50
CA LYS A 119 -7.40 13.19 -11.31
C LYS A 119 -6.89 12.85 -12.70
N ASN A 120 -7.10 11.61 -13.11
CA ASN A 120 -6.72 11.11 -14.42
C ASN A 120 -7.98 10.90 -15.27
N THR A 121 -7.93 11.23 -16.56
CA THR A 121 -9.08 11.18 -17.47
C THR A 121 -8.91 10.06 -18.49
N LYS A 122 -10.02 9.51 -18.99
CA LYS A 122 -10.02 8.43 -20.01
C LYS A 122 -9.11 7.25 -19.64
N THR A 123 -9.16 6.82 -18.39
CA THR A 123 -8.27 5.80 -17.82
C THR A 123 -9.02 4.88 -16.86
N TRP A 124 -8.38 3.80 -16.45
CA TRP A 124 -8.88 2.88 -15.43
C TRP A 124 -8.15 3.06 -14.08
N ILE A 125 -7.22 4.02 -13.97
CA ILE A 125 -6.32 4.11 -12.82
C ILE A 125 -5.93 5.55 -12.46
N SER A 126 -5.87 5.82 -11.15
CA SER A 126 -5.23 6.99 -10.57
C SER A 126 -4.37 6.54 -9.38
N ASP A 127 -3.08 6.36 -9.64
CA ASP A 127 -2.01 5.99 -8.70
C ASP A 127 -1.13 7.18 -8.35
N THR A 128 -0.96 7.44 -7.06
CA THR A 128 -0.02 8.43 -6.55
C THR A 128 1.01 7.74 -5.67
N SER A 129 2.24 8.23 -5.70
CA SER A 129 3.33 7.68 -4.90
C SER A 129 4.42 8.71 -4.68
N GLY A 130 5.25 8.45 -3.68
CA GLY A 130 6.40 9.27 -3.37
C GLY A 130 6.99 8.91 -2.02
N GLN A 131 7.63 9.89 -1.39
CA GLN A 131 8.23 9.78 -0.07
C GLN A 131 7.63 10.79 0.87
N MET A 132 7.38 10.36 2.10
CA MET A 132 7.14 11.25 3.23
C MET A 132 8.38 11.26 4.12
N ARG A 133 8.79 12.44 4.55
CA ARG A 133 9.97 12.66 5.40
C ARG A 133 9.50 13.35 6.68
N PRO A 134 9.03 12.58 7.67
CA PRO A 134 8.59 13.10 8.95
C PRO A 134 9.77 13.62 9.78
N SER A 135 9.52 14.53 10.71
CA SER A 135 10.53 14.99 11.68
C SER A 135 10.86 13.92 12.72
N LYS A 136 12.02 14.04 13.39
CA LYS A 136 12.53 13.01 14.32
C LYS A 136 11.63 12.67 15.50
N LEU A 137 10.73 13.57 15.90
CA LEU A 137 9.79 13.36 17.02
C LEU A 137 8.49 12.67 16.57
N THR A 138 8.45 12.18 15.34
CA THR A 138 7.29 11.46 14.80
C THR A 138 7.24 10.05 15.38
N THR A 139 6.13 9.72 16.02
CA THR A 139 5.87 8.40 16.60
C THR A 139 5.46 7.41 15.53
N TYR A 140 4.60 7.83 14.61
CA TYR A 140 4.18 7.04 13.46
C TYR A 140 3.65 7.94 12.34
N VAL A 141 3.49 7.36 11.15
CA VAL A 141 2.83 8.00 10.01
C VAL A 141 1.60 7.24 9.58
N SER A 142 0.73 7.90 8.84
CA SER A 142 -0.43 7.28 8.22
C SER A 142 -0.67 7.77 6.80
N THR A 143 -1.32 6.91 6.02
CA THR A 143 -1.77 7.21 4.66
C THR A 143 -3.25 6.87 4.55
N LYS A 144 -4.09 7.89 4.35
CA LYS A 144 -5.48 7.72 3.95
C LYS A 144 -5.60 7.90 2.45
N SER A 145 -6.23 6.96 1.76
CA SER A 145 -6.49 7.03 0.33
C SER A 145 -7.98 7.07 0.09
N CYS A 146 -8.46 8.09 -0.63
CA CYS A 146 -9.86 8.28 -1.00
C CYS A 146 -10.00 8.26 -2.51
N GLY A 147 -10.78 7.32 -3.03
CA GLY A 147 -11.04 7.16 -4.45
C GLY A 147 -12.44 7.59 -4.85
N SER A 148 -12.54 8.25 -5.99
CA SER A 148 -13.82 8.58 -6.65
C SER A 148 -13.66 8.45 -8.17
N ALA A 149 -14.75 8.18 -8.89
CA ALA A 149 -14.71 8.06 -10.34
C ALA A 149 -16.05 8.40 -10.99
N GLN A 150 -15.98 8.79 -12.26
CA GLN A 150 -17.13 8.82 -13.15
C GLN A 150 -16.85 7.94 -14.35
N LEU A 151 -17.61 6.85 -14.46
CA LEU A 151 -17.44 5.86 -15.52
C LEU A 151 -18.18 6.29 -16.78
N THR A 152 -19.43 6.72 -16.61
CA THR A 152 -20.30 7.26 -17.65
C THR A 152 -21.08 8.45 -17.09
N SER A 153 -21.92 9.09 -17.89
CA SER A 153 -22.84 10.12 -17.38
C SER A 153 -23.78 9.59 -16.29
N LYS A 154 -24.08 8.29 -16.29
CA LYS A 154 -25.02 7.64 -15.37
C LYS A 154 -24.35 6.86 -14.23
N ILE A 155 -23.12 6.36 -14.44
CA ILE A 155 -22.42 5.53 -13.46
C ILE A 155 -21.32 6.35 -12.78
N LYS A 156 -21.51 6.60 -11.49
CA LYS A 156 -20.56 7.32 -10.62
C LYS A 156 -20.16 6.43 -9.45
N PHE A 157 -18.89 6.52 -9.09
CA PHE A 157 -18.37 5.95 -7.85
C PHE A 157 -18.14 7.09 -6.86
N SER A 158 -19.02 7.15 -5.85
CA SER A 158 -18.91 8.08 -4.73
C SER A 158 -17.59 7.87 -3.99
N THR A 159 -17.07 8.93 -3.36
CA THR A 159 -15.84 8.85 -2.57
C THR A 159 -15.90 7.73 -1.54
N LYS A 160 -14.94 6.81 -1.60
CA LYS A 160 -14.68 5.78 -0.59
C LYS A 160 -13.23 5.87 -0.17
N CYS A 161 -12.97 5.68 1.12
CA CYS A 161 -11.64 5.83 1.68
C CYS A 161 -11.20 4.56 2.40
N VAL A 162 -9.89 4.34 2.38
CA VAL A 162 -9.18 3.31 3.14
C VAL A 162 -8.01 3.95 3.86
N TYR A 163 -7.54 3.32 4.93
CA TYR A 163 -6.57 3.93 5.83
C TYR A 163 -5.48 2.93 6.21
N ALA A 164 -4.24 3.25 5.85
CA ALA A 164 -3.06 2.55 6.30
C ALA A 164 -2.45 3.32 7.48
N GLY A 165 -2.30 2.65 8.63
CA GLY A 165 -1.83 3.22 9.89
C GLY A 165 -2.94 3.30 10.94
N ALA A 166 -2.66 3.92 12.09
CA ALA A 166 -3.69 4.21 13.09
C ALA A 166 -4.58 5.37 12.64
N ALA A 167 -5.89 5.14 12.63
CA ALA A 167 -6.94 6.04 12.13
C ALA A 167 -7.34 7.11 13.16
#